data_AF-A0A510IYE5-F1
#
_entry.id   AF-A0A510IYE5-F1
#
_cell.length_a   1.000
_cell.length_b   1.000
_cell.length_c   1.000
_cell.angle_alpha   90.00
_cell.angle_beta   90.00
_cell.angle_gamma   90.00
#
_symmetry.space_group_name_H-M   'P 1'
#
loop_
_entity.id
_entity.type
_entity.pdbx_description
1 polymer ?
#
loop_
_entity_poly.entity_id
_entity_poly.type
_entity_poly.pdbx_seq_one_letter_code
_entity_poly.pdbx_strand_id
1 'polypeptide(L)' 'MNVKILEKETGRIVATYPININGLHYQPTESDYISEAWKCAIEDRAVDPDKKTSYSFTLID' A
#
# COMPACT_ATOMS: atom_id res chain seq x y z
N MET A 1 -0.64 4.87 -9.94
CA MET A 1 0.25 3.72 -9.66
C MET A 1 -0.55 2.68 -8.90
N ASN A 2 -0.29 1.38 -9.11
CA ASN A 2 -0.86 0.35 -8.24
C ASN A 2 0.14 0.00 -7.12
N VAL A 3 -0.37 -0.26 -5.93
CA VAL A 3 0.44 -0.73 -4.80
C VAL A 3 -0.06 -2.10 -4.37
N LYS A 4 0.82 -3.10 -4.47
CA LYS A 4 0.60 -4.44 -3.94
C LYS A 4 1.07 -4.52 -2.50
N ILE A 5 0.25 -5.10 -1.64
CA ILE A 5 0.58 -5.41 -0.26
C ILE A 5 0.65 -6.93 -0.13
N LEU A 6 1.79 -7.42 0.37
CA LEU A 6 2.06 -8.83 0.58
C LEU A 6 2.32 -9.11 2.06
N GLU A 7 1.77 -10.19 2.58
CA GLU A 7 2.08 -10.69 3.91
C GLU A 7 3.38 -11.50 3.86
N LYS A 8 4.38 -11.13 4.67
CA LYS A 8 5.70 -11.77 4.64
C LYS A 8 5.67 -13.21 5.14
N GLU A 9 4.79 -13.52 6.10
CA GLU A 9 4.71 -14.85 6.70
C GLU A 9 4.20 -15.89 5.70
N THR A 10 3.20 -15.54 4.89
CA THR A 10 2.58 -16.47 3.94
C THR A 10 3.03 -16.25 2.49
N GLY A 11 3.69 -15.12 2.20
CA GLY A 11 4.04 -14.69 0.85
C GLY A 11 2.84 -14.35 -0.03
N ARG A 12 1.64 -14.25 0.56
CA ARG A 12 0.40 -14.02 -0.18
C ARG A 12 0.17 -12.54 -0.41
N ILE A 13 -0.42 -12.22 -1.56
CA ILE A 13 -0.93 -10.88 -1.84
C ILE A 13 -2.20 -10.71 -1.01
N VAL A 14 -2.18 -9.72 -0.12
CA VAL A 14 -3.30 -9.39 0.77
C VAL A 14 -4.26 -8.45 0.06
N ALA A 15 -3.72 -7.44 -0.62
CA ALA A 15 -4.51 -6.46 -1.35
C ALA A 15 -3.68 -5.78 -2.45
N THR A 16 -4.38 -5.20 -3.43
CA THR A 16 -3.79 -4.31 -4.44
C THR A 16 -4.66 -3.08 -4.56
N TYR A 17 -4.08 -1.90 -4.30
CA TYR A 17 -4.81 -0.64 -4.35
C TYR A 17 -4.33 0.23 -5.52
N PRO A 18 -5.25 0.71 -6.38
CA PRO A 18 -4.94 1.74 -7.35
C PRO A 18 -4.87 3.10 -6.62
N ILE A 19 -3.65 3.60 -6.42
CA ILE A 19 -3.43 4.88 -5.74
C ILE A 19 -3.15 5.97 -6.78
N ASN A 20 -3.96 7.02 -6.71
CA ASN A 20 -3.85 8.19 -7.57
C ASN A 20 -3.65 9.45 -6.71
N ILE A 21 -2.40 9.89 -6.60
CA ILE A 21 -2.05 11.12 -5.86
C ILE A 21 -1.86 12.22 -6.89
N ASN A 22 -2.88 13.07 -7.04
CA ASN A 22 -2.81 14.23 -7.92
C ASN A 22 -2.57 15.50 -7.10
N GLY A 23 -1.43 16.16 -7.34
CA GLY A 23 -1.14 17.47 -6.78
C GLY A 23 -0.57 18.39 -7.86
N LEU A 24 -1.14 19.61 -7.99
CA LEU A 24 -0.81 20.55 -9.07
C LEU A 24 0.69 20.94 -9.15
N HIS A 25 1.45 20.74 -8.06
CA HIS A 25 2.89 21.02 -7.95
C HIS A 25 3.62 19.98 -7.08
N TYR A 26 3.10 18.77 -7.01
CA TYR A 26 3.64 17.73 -6.15
C TYR A 26 3.93 16.48 -6.97
N GLN A 27 5.18 16.01 -6.94
CA GLN A 27 5.54 14.70 -7.45
C GLN A 27 5.41 13.70 -6.30
N PRO A 28 4.37 12.85 -6.29
CA PRO A 28 4.24 11.83 -5.27
C PRO A 28 5.42 10.86 -5.33
N THR A 29 5.98 10.59 -4.16
CA THR A 29 7.04 9.61 -3.98
C THR A 29 6.46 8.22 -3.76
N GLU A 30 7.30 7.20 -3.87
CA GLU A 30 6.88 5.82 -3.60
C GLU A 30 6.29 5.66 -2.18
N SER A 31 6.85 6.38 -1.21
CA SER A 31 6.37 6.40 0.19
C SER A 31 4.95 6.95 0.32
N ASP A 32 4.55 7.89 -0.52
CA ASP A 32 3.20 8.47 -0.49
C ASP A 32 2.20 7.45 -1.01
N TYR A 33 2.53 6.78 -2.12
CA TYR A 33 1.72 5.69 -2.66
C TYR A 33 1.55 4.55 -1.64
N ILE A 34 2.64 4.13 -1.00
CA ILE A 34 2.63 3.09 0.03
C ILE A 34 1.80 3.52 1.24
N SER A 35 1.95 4.76 1.69
CA SER A 35 1.23 5.27 2.85
C SER A 35 -0.28 5.32 2.60
N GLU A 36 -0.69 5.74 1.42
CA GLU A 36 -2.11 5.79 1.05
C GLU A 36 -2.69 4.39 0.86
N ALA A 37 -1.97 3.48 0.19
CA ALA A 37 -2.38 2.08 0.07
C ALA A 37 -2.51 1.40 1.43
N TRP A 38 -1.62 1.69 2.38
CA TRP A 38 -1.68 1.14 3.73
C TRP A 38 -2.91 1.64 4.49
N LYS A 39 -3.28 2.92 4.36
CA LYS A 39 -4.52 3.43 4.96
C LYS A 39 -5.74 2.72 4.38
N CYS A 40 -5.85 2.62 3.05
CA CYS A 40 -6.95 1.90 2.42
C CYS A 40 -7.04 0.45 2.92
N ALA A 41 -5.90 -0.22 3.06
CA ALA A 41 -5.85 -1.58 3.59
C ALA A 41 -6.38 -1.72 5.02
N ILE A 42 -6.10 -0.72 5.88
CA ILE A 42 -6.61 -0.68 7.25
C ILE A 42 -8.12 -0.43 7.26
N GLU A 43 -8.58 0.53 6.46
CA GLU A 43 -10.00 0.88 6.34
C GLU A 43 -10.84 -0.32 5.85
N ASP A 44 -10.32 -1.05 4.87
CA ASP A 44 -10.94 -2.27 4.34
C ASP A 44 -10.75 -3.50 5.25
N ARG A 45 -10.04 -3.34 6.39
CA ARG A 45 -9.67 -4.43 7.32
C ARG A 45 -8.95 -5.59 6.64
N ALA A 46 -8.24 -5.31 5.55
CA ALA A 46 -7.45 -6.29 4.81
C ALA A 46 -6.13 -6.62 5.53
N VAL A 47 -5.61 -5.67 6.32
CA VAL A 47 -4.34 -5.80 7.06
C VAL A 47 -4.53 -5.48 8.54
N ASP A 48 -3.61 -5.97 9.35
CA ASP A 48 -3.50 -5.60 10.76
C ASP A 48 -2.66 -4.31 10.91
N PRO A 49 -3.24 -3.19 11.39
CA PRO A 49 -2.54 -1.91 11.51
C PRO A 49 -1.32 -1.97 12.43
N ASP A 50 -1.33 -2.84 13.44
CA ASP A 50 -0.24 -3.00 14.40
C ASP A 50 0.93 -3.83 13.84
N LYS A 51 0.70 -4.53 12.72
CA LYS A 51 1.69 -5.44 12.10
C LYS A 51 2.25 -4.94 10.78
N LYS A 52 2.35 -3.62 10.58
CA LYS A 52 2.89 -3.05 9.33
C LYS A 52 4.23 -3.67 8.90
N THR A 53 5.11 -3.99 9.85
CA THR A 53 6.42 -4.61 9.60
C THR A 53 6.32 -6.04 9.06
N SER A 54 5.21 -6.74 9.30
CA SER A 54 4.92 -8.07 8.75
C SER A 54 4.45 -8.03 7.29
N TYR A 55 4.24 -6.83 6.72
CA TYR A 55 3.85 -6.66 5.33
C TYR A 55 4.99 -6.07 4.49
N SER A 56 4.96 -6.38 3.20
CA SER A 56 5.83 -5.83 2.16
C SER A 56 4.97 -5.08 1.15
N PHE A 57 5.53 -4.02 0.57
CA PHE A 57 4.85 -3.19 -0.41
C PHE A 57 5.62 -3.20 -1.72
N THR A 58 4.92 -3.26 -2.84
CA THR A 58 5.52 -3.24 -4.17
C THR A 58 4.70 -2.34 -5.08
N LEU A 59 5.36 -1.34 -5.66
CA LEU A 59 4.76 -0.49 -6.68
C LEU A 59 4.78 -1.24 -8.01
N ILE A 60 3.65 -1.19 -8.70
CA ILE A 60 3.47 -1.77 -10.03
C ILE A 60 2.84 -0.70 -10.93
N ASP A 61 3.48 -0.51 -12.07
CA ASP A 61 3.03 0.37 -13.16
C ASP A 61 2.03 -0.36 -14.06
#